data_AF-A0A9Q0P0P3-F1
#
_entry.id   AF-A0A9Q0P0P3-F1
#
_cell.length_a   1.000
_cell.length_b   1.000
_cell.length_c   1.000
_cell.angle_alpha   90.00
_cell.angle_beta   90.00
_cell.angle_gamma   90.00
#
_symmetry.space_group_name_H-M   'P 1'
#
loop_
_entity.id
_entity.type
_entity.pdbx_description
1 polymer ?
#
loop_
_entity_poly.entity_id
_entity_poly.type
_entity_poly.pdbx_seq_one_letter_code
_entity_poly.pdbx_strand_id
1 'polypeptide(L)'
;MDASSPENNDAKHQQNVVVMRHGDRIDNVEPSWITTATRPWDPPLVEEGLSRAFRTGQRLKTKLGFPIHRVFVSPFLRCIQTAYEVVTALSAVNDGPDAVCCHGVAIDPTKLKAGVLFFRF
;
A
#
# COMPACT_ATOMS: atom_id res chain seq x y z
N MET A 1 -44.31 -37.01 -6.44
CA MET A 1 -43.85 -36.35 -5.20
C MET A 1 -42.33 -36.36 -5.25
N ASP A 2 -41.74 -35.45 -6.02
CA ASP A 2 -40.29 -35.26 -6.02
C ASP A 2 -40.01 -33.99 -5.23
N ALA A 3 -39.43 -34.17 -4.05
CA ALA A 3 -38.95 -33.06 -3.24
C ALA A 3 -37.67 -32.54 -3.88
N SER A 4 -37.76 -31.37 -4.52
CA SER A 4 -36.59 -30.58 -4.91
C SER A 4 -35.84 -30.16 -3.65
N SER A 5 -34.64 -30.71 -3.47
CA SER A 5 -33.70 -30.31 -2.41
C SER A 5 -33.43 -28.81 -2.46
N PRO A 6 -33.34 -28.10 -1.32
CA PRO A 6 -33.04 -26.68 -1.32
C PRO A 6 -31.59 -26.45 -1.78
N GLU A 7 -31.40 -25.62 -2.81
CA GLU A 7 -30.08 -25.12 -3.19
C GLU A 7 -29.52 -24.30 -2.01
N ASN A 8 -28.57 -24.89 -1.29
CA ASN A 8 -27.90 -24.23 -0.18
C ASN A 8 -26.92 -23.18 -0.74
N ASN A 9 -27.44 -21.98 -0.96
CA ASN A 9 -26.70 -20.83 -1.47
C ASN A 9 -25.91 -20.14 -0.34
N ASP A 10 -25.11 -20.90 0.39
CA ASP A 10 -24.09 -20.37 1.30
C ASP A 10 -22.96 -19.75 0.45
N ALA A 11 -23.22 -18.56 -0.09
CA ALA A 11 -22.23 -17.76 -0.81
C ALA A 11 -21.06 -17.48 0.15
N LYS A 12 -19.98 -18.27 0.03
CA LYS A 12 -18.77 -18.11 0.83
C LYS A 12 -18.25 -16.68 0.71
N HIS A 13 -18.29 -15.93 1.81
CA HIS A 13 -17.69 -14.62 1.88
C HIS A 13 -16.16 -14.75 1.82
N GLN A 14 -15.55 -14.20 0.77
CA GLN A 14 -14.10 -14.21 0.59
C GLN A 14 -13.52 -12.84 0.92
N GLN A 15 -12.55 -12.80 1.85
CA GLN A 15 -11.79 -11.61 2.18
C GLN A 15 -10.33 -11.81 1.79
N ASN A 16 -9.85 -11.00 0.85
CA ASN A 16 -8.47 -11.03 0.41
C ASN A 16 -7.60 -10.13 1.27
N VAL A 17 -6.41 -10.61 1.63
CA VAL A 17 -5.42 -9.85 2.40
C VAL A 17 -4.12 -9.80 1.62
N VAL A 18 -3.60 -8.59 1.42
CA VAL A 18 -2.30 -8.34 0.80
C VAL A 18 -1.36 -7.81 1.85
N VAL A 19 -0.20 -8.44 2.01
CA VAL A 19 0.85 -8.00 2.92
C VAL A 19 1.99 -7.42 2.09
N MET A 20 2.41 -6.21 2.44
CA MET A 20 3.51 -5.51 1.78
C MET A 20 4.53 -5.02 2.80
N ARG A 21 5.81 -5.26 2.52
CA ARG A 21 6.93 -4.71 3.29
C ARG A 21 7.18 -3.26 2.86
N HIS A 22 7.69 -2.44 3.79
CA HIS A 22 8.18 -1.10 3.45
C HIS A 22 9.27 -1.13 2.36
N GLY A 23 9.45 -0.03 1.64
CA GLY A 23 10.49 0.16 0.64
C GLY A 23 11.91 0.23 1.21
N ASP A 24 12.87 0.54 0.35
CA ASP A 24 14.29 0.64 0.71
C ASP A 24 14.54 1.83 1.64
N ARG A 25 15.23 1.59 2.76
CA ARG A 25 15.50 2.58 3.80
C ARG A 25 16.80 3.35 3.51
N ILE A 26 16.87 4.60 3.95
CA ILE A 26 18.07 5.44 3.78
C ILE A 26 19.30 4.88 4.49
N ASP A 27 19.16 4.31 5.68
CA ASP A 27 20.29 3.79 6.47
C ASP A 27 20.89 2.50 5.89
N ASN A 28 20.18 1.82 4.98
CA ASN A 28 20.74 0.71 4.21
C ASN A 28 21.69 1.19 3.10
N VAL A 29 21.49 2.42 2.60
CA VAL A 29 22.25 3.00 1.48
C VAL A 29 23.34 3.94 1.99
N GLU A 30 23.04 4.69 3.04
CA GLU A 30 23.90 5.69 3.68
C GLU A 30 24.10 5.31 5.16
N PRO A 31 25.04 4.42 5.51
CA PRO A 31 25.23 3.99 6.90
C PRO A 31 25.56 5.12 7.88
N SER A 32 26.17 6.21 7.39
CA SER A 32 26.48 7.42 8.16
C SER A 32 25.24 8.24 8.52
N TRP A 33 24.10 8.05 7.83
CA TRP A 33 22.85 8.79 8.08
C TRP A 33 22.43 8.75 9.53
N ILE A 34 22.63 7.61 10.20
CA ILE A 34 22.26 7.40 11.60
C ILE A 34 22.95 8.40 12.55
N THR A 35 24.12 8.92 12.17
CA THR A 35 24.93 9.82 13.02
C THR A 35 24.43 11.26 13.03
N THR A 36 23.69 11.68 12.00
CA THR A 36 23.17 13.04 11.83
C THR A 36 21.65 13.11 11.92
N ALA A 37 20.97 11.96 11.89
CA ALA A 37 19.51 11.87 11.93
C ALA A 37 18.91 12.36 13.25
N THR A 38 17.84 13.16 13.17
CA THR A 38 17.03 13.53 14.34
C THR A 38 16.31 12.33 14.97
N ARG A 39 16.00 11.30 14.16
CA ARG A 39 15.33 10.07 14.60
C ARG A 39 16.04 8.83 14.06
N PRO A 40 17.20 8.45 14.63
CA PRO A 40 18.02 7.34 14.13
C PRO A 40 17.31 5.98 14.02
N TRP A 41 16.29 5.74 14.86
CA TRP A 41 15.51 4.50 14.89
C TRP A 41 14.32 4.46 13.92
N ASP A 42 14.02 5.57 13.22
CA ASP A 42 12.92 5.66 12.28
C ASP A 42 13.35 6.24 10.92
N PRO A 43 14.19 5.50 10.17
CA PRO A 43 14.71 5.97 8.90
C PRO A 43 13.61 6.12 7.84
N PRO A 44 13.65 7.19 7.04
CA PRO A 44 12.80 7.32 5.86
C PRO A 44 13.24 6.33 4.76
N LEU A 45 12.41 6.25 3.72
CA LEU A 45 12.77 5.62 2.46
C LEU A 45 13.76 6.47 1.67
N VAL A 46 14.56 5.80 0.82
CA VAL A 46 15.26 6.48 -0.29
C VAL A 46 14.31 6.75 -1.45
N GLU A 47 14.69 7.66 -2.35
CA GLU A 47 13.90 8.05 -3.52
C GLU A 47 13.51 6.84 -4.39
N GLU A 48 14.44 5.93 -4.62
CA GLU A 48 14.19 4.67 -5.34
C GLU A 48 13.17 3.77 -4.62
N GLY A 49 13.16 3.83 -3.28
CA GLY A 49 12.19 3.13 -2.44
C GLY A 49 10.78 3.70 -2.60
N LEU A 50 10.65 5.02 -2.70
CA LEU A 50 9.39 5.72 -2.97
C LEU A 50 8.85 5.35 -4.37
N SER A 51 9.68 5.52 -5.40
CA SER A 51 9.34 5.20 -6.79
C SER A 51 8.92 3.72 -6.96
N ARG A 52 9.62 2.80 -6.27
CA ARG A 52 9.26 1.38 -6.29
C ARG A 52 7.93 1.10 -5.58
N ALA A 53 7.64 1.79 -4.47
CA ALA A 53 6.36 1.66 -3.78
C ALA A 53 5.21 2.13 -4.67
N PHE A 54 5.36 3.26 -5.35
CA PHE A 54 4.38 3.80 -6.29
C PHE A 54 4.08 2.81 -7.43
N ARG A 55 5.14 2.34 -8.11
CA ARG A 55 5.02 1.33 -9.17
C ARG A 55 4.40 0.03 -8.68
N THR A 56 4.65 -0.36 -7.43
CA THR A 56 4.00 -1.51 -6.82
C THR A 56 2.50 -1.27 -6.68
N GLY A 57 2.06 -0.10 -6.22
CA GLY A 57 0.64 0.27 -6.19
C GLY A 57 -0.03 0.22 -7.56
N GLN A 58 0.63 0.69 -8.63
CA GLN A 58 0.12 0.56 -10.00
C GLN A 58 -0.03 -0.91 -10.43
N ARG A 59 0.96 -1.75 -10.11
CA ARG A 59 0.89 -3.21 -10.37
C ARG A 59 -0.22 -3.87 -9.59
N LEU A 60 -0.44 -3.47 -8.33
CA LEU A 60 -1.54 -3.97 -7.51
C LEU A 60 -2.89 -3.60 -8.14
N LYS A 61 -3.08 -2.34 -8.52
CA LYS A 61 -4.29 -1.85 -9.20
C LYS A 61 -4.62 -2.65 -10.48
N THR A 62 -3.60 -2.98 -11.27
CA THR A 62 -3.77 -3.63 -12.58
C THR A 62 -3.83 -5.16 -12.52
N LYS A 63 -3.17 -5.80 -11.53
CA LYS A 63 -2.98 -7.26 -11.52
C LYS A 63 -3.78 -8.02 -10.45
N LEU A 64 -4.24 -7.39 -9.36
CA LEU A 64 -4.90 -8.12 -8.27
C LEU A 64 -6.24 -8.74 -8.65
N GLY A 65 -6.91 -8.24 -9.69
CA GLY A 65 -8.24 -8.73 -10.12
C GLY A 65 -9.38 -8.41 -9.15
N PHE A 66 -9.09 -7.74 -8.03
CA PHE A 66 -10.07 -7.23 -7.07
C PHE A 66 -9.61 -5.89 -6.47
N PRO A 67 -10.55 -5.02 -6.04
CA PRO A 67 -10.21 -3.73 -5.47
C PRO A 67 -9.69 -3.83 -4.03
N ILE A 68 -8.77 -2.93 -3.68
CA ILE A 68 -8.31 -2.74 -2.29
C ILE A 68 -9.19 -1.66 -1.65
N HIS A 69 -9.94 -2.03 -0.61
CA HIS A 69 -10.85 -1.11 0.09
C HIS A 69 -10.21 -0.44 1.31
N ARG A 70 -9.25 -1.12 1.96
CA ARG A 70 -8.65 -0.69 3.22
C ARG A 70 -7.16 -0.95 3.23
N VAL A 71 -6.41 0.01 3.76
CA VAL A 71 -4.96 -0.10 3.99
C VAL A 71 -4.67 0.18 5.46
N PHE A 72 -3.93 -0.74 6.09
CA PHE A 72 -3.46 -0.60 7.47
C PHE A 72 -1.94 -0.49 7.46
N VAL A 73 -1.40 0.45 8.24
CA VAL A 73 0.03 0.79 8.18
C VAL A 73 0.62 0.86 9.58
N SER A 74 1.83 0.32 9.72
CA SER A 74 2.65 0.50 10.93
C SER A 74 3.03 1.99 11.10
N PRO A 75 3.19 2.48 12.35
CA PRO A 75 3.47 3.90 12.60
C PRO A 75 4.89 4.36 12.23
N PHE A 76 5.78 3.47 11.75
CA PHE A 76 7.11 3.86 11.31
C PHE A 76 7.07 4.71 10.02
N LEU A 77 7.91 5.74 9.93
CA LEU A 77 7.95 6.68 8.81
C LEU A 77 8.11 5.96 7.46
N ARG A 78 9.04 4.98 7.38
CA ARG A 78 9.22 4.13 6.19
C ARG A 78 7.94 3.41 5.74
N CYS A 79 7.11 2.97 6.68
CA CYS A 79 5.86 2.28 6.38
C CYS A 79 4.81 3.28 5.89
N ILE A 80 4.71 4.44 6.52
CA ILE A 80 3.81 5.53 6.12
C ILE A 80 4.15 6.03 4.71
N GLN A 81 5.44 6.27 4.41
CA GLN A 81 5.89 6.69 3.09
C GLN A 81 5.58 5.62 2.01
N THR A 82 5.84 4.34 2.31
CA THR A 82 5.47 3.25 1.40
C THR A 82 3.97 3.25 1.12
N ALA A 83 3.15 3.35 2.18
CA ALA A 83 1.70 3.32 2.06
C ALA A 83 1.18 4.55 1.31
N TYR A 84 1.75 5.73 1.52
CA TYR A 84 1.39 6.95 0.81
C TYR A 84 1.55 6.81 -0.71
N GLU A 85 2.70 6.30 -1.15
CA GLU A 85 2.97 6.05 -2.58
C GLU A 85 2.02 5.01 -3.17
N VAL A 86 1.79 3.90 -2.46
CA VAL A 86 0.88 2.83 -2.91
C VAL A 86 -0.56 3.32 -2.97
N VAL A 87 -1.03 4.02 -1.94
CA VAL A 87 -2.39 4.58 -1.87
C VAL A 87 -2.60 5.58 -3.01
N THR A 88 -1.64 6.45 -3.27
CA THR A 88 -1.71 7.42 -4.36
C THR A 88 -1.86 6.71 -5.71
N ALA A 89 -1.08 5.67 -5.96
CA ALA A 89 -1.20 4.86 -7.18
C ALA A 89 -2.54 4.12 -7.29
N LEU A 90 -3.05 3.55 -6.19
CA LEU A 90 -4.36 2.87 -6.16
C LEU A 90 -5.52 3.85 -6.42
N SER A 91 -5.41 5.07 -5.90
CA SER A 91 -6.42 6.13 -6.01
C SER A 91 -6.28 7.00 -7.27
N ALA A 92 -5.25 6.79 -8.11
CA ALA A 92 -5.02 7.60 -9.30
C ALA A 92 -6.20 7.55 -10.28
N VAL A 93 -6.62 8.73 -10.78
CA VAL A 93 -7.75 8.89 -11.72
C VAL A 93 -7.32 8.69 -13.18
N ASN A 94 -6.12 9.15 -13.54
CA ASN A 94 -5.54 9.01 -14.88
C ASN A 94 -4.18 8.31 -14.76
N ASP A 95 -4.11 7.05 -15.20
CA ASP A 95 -2.86 6.29 -15.25
C ASP A 95 -2.13 6.60 -16.57
N GLY A 96 -1.38 7.71 -16.60
CA GLY A 96 -0.33 7.85 -17.61
C GLY A 96 0.74 6.79 -17.33
N PRO A 97 1.17 5.96 -18.30
CA PRO A 97 2.20 4.93 -18.10
C PRO A 97 3.55 5.51 -17.66
N ASP A 98 3.73 6.83 -17.79
CA ASP A 98 4.97 7.56 -17.50
C ASP A 98 5.05 8.10 -16.06
N ALA A 99 4.01 7.94 -15.23
CA ALA A 99 4.07 8.36 -13.84
C ALA A 99 5.04 7.46 -13.05
N VAL A 100 6.19 8.02 -12.67
CA VAL A 100 7.26 7.30 -11.94
C VAL A 100 7.11 7.42 -10.41
N CYS A 101 6.45 8.49 -9.94
CA CYS A 101 6.22 8.78 -8.53
C CYS A 101 4.82 9.41 -8.31
N CYS A 102 4.42 9.61 -7.04
CA CYS A 102 3.15 10.22 -6.70
C CYS A 102 2.98 11.70 -7.13
N HIS A 103 4.06 12.38 -7.55
CA HIS A 103 4.03 13.82 -7.77
C HIS A 103 3.16 14.20 -8.98
N GLY A 104 2.18 15.08 -8.77
CA GLY A 104 1.26 15.54 -9.82
C GLY A 104 0.16 14.54 -10.20
N VAL A 105 0.02 13.43 -9.47
CA VAL A 105 -1.03 12.43 -9.72
C VAL A 105 -2.36 12.92 -9.13
N ALA A 106 -3.38 13.05 -9.98
CA ALA A 106 -4.74 13.32 -9.52
C ALA A 106 -5.33 12.07 -8.83
N ILE A 107 -5.76 12.21 -7.57
CA ILE A 107 -6.29 11.12 -6.74
C ILE A 107 -7.79 11.27 -6.48
N ASP A 108 -8.48 10.13 -6.42
CA ASP A 108 -9.84 10.01 -5.91
C ASP A 108 -9.80 9.51 -4.45
N PRO A 109 -10.12 10.36 -3.46
CA PRO A 109 -10.05 10.00 -2.05
C PRO A 109 -11.21 9.09 -1.59
N THR A 110 -12.23 8.88 -2.42
CA THR A 110 -13.42 8.08 -2.03
C THR A 110 -13.20 6.58 -2.16
N LYS A 111 -12.18 6.15 -2.93
CA LYS A 111 -11.96 4.75 -3.29
C LYS A 111 -11.42 3.87 -2.17
N LEU A 112 -10.66 4.43 -1.23
CA LEU A 112 -10.06 3.62 -0.16
C LEU A 112 -9.98 4.37 1.17
N LYS A 113 -10.01 3.59 2.26
CA LYS A 113 -9.75 4.08 3.61
C LYS A 113 -8.37 3.62 4.09
N ALA A 114 -7.53 4.56 4.51
CA ALA A 114 -6.22 4.27 5.10
C ALA A 114 -6.26 4.54 6.62
N GLY A 115 -5.62 3.67 7.41
CA GLY A 115 -5.49 3.82 8.85
C GLY A 115 -4.11 3.40 9.35
N VAL A 116 -3.59 4.13 10.34
CA VAL A 116 -2.36 3.76 11.05
C VAL A 116 -2.73 2.89 12.24
N LEU A 117 -2.05 1.76 12.40
CA LEU A 117 -2.35 0.76 13.41
C LEU A 117 -1.16 0.57 14.36
N PHE A 118 -1.43 0.75 15.64
CA PHE A 118 -0.48 0.49 16.71
C PHE A 118 -0.65 -0.95 17.18
N PHE A 119 0.30 -1.80 16.81
CA PHE A 119 0.38 -3.14 17.37
C PHE A 119 1.24 -3.08 18.63
N ARG A 120 0.61 -3.34 19.77
CA ARG A 120 1.32 -3.59 21.03
C ARG A 120 1.48 -5.11 21.12
N PHE A 121 2.69 -5.60 20.89
CA PHE A 121 3.05 -6.99 21.13
C PHE A 121 3.31 -7.22 22.62
#